data_AF-A0A7W4EHQ0-F1
#
_entry.id   AF-A0A7W4EHQ0-F1
#
_cell.length_a   1.000
_cell.length_b   1.000
_cell.length_c   1.000
_cell.angle_alpha   90.00
_cell.angle_beta   90.00
_cell.angle_gamma   90.00
#
_symmetry.space_group_name_H-M   'P 1'
#
loop_
_entity.id
_entity.type
_entity.pdbx_description
1 polymer ?
#
loop_
_entity_poly.entity_id
_entity_poly.type
_entity_poly.pdbx_seq_one_letter_code
_entity_poly.pdbx_strand_id
1 'polypeptide(L)'
;MLAFIVMVGAIIVGFCYFISLSLKDEIDMKTMAFLYKIGVVLSVLAAIGFTIYIGYRVSVSERKLLPFSVVFMSVGVIVESFRRSKDWKIITKNFFISYLGSFFCFLPGKKERVYDFEKHIMQWPYAFLLVYSLLFFIRYEEKITAKFTEGITLLLSISMLYWCLDVGLFSDFDNKFLVFLAVFVVFSSLASIFYILTDIELTKNHRLMLSVWSTIIILVFSIDNIYNVYNKGDLESSKLFSENFILVVQHFLLGISSMYFVQNAALIFRFLPSKGGNYSEDLAKIKKEHIYRYSDQQVDSYHAFLCLVYSLVLYGLNMKYHIFPRNVMIWFVIFTFPMILRLSKIKILK
;
A
#
# COMPACT_ATOMS: atom_id res chain seq x y z
N MET A 1 -32.50 7.45 8.21
CA MET A 1 -31.82 6.17 7.93
C MET A 1 -32.20 5.59 6.56
N LEU A 2 -33.49 5.40 6.24
CA LEU A 2 -33.91 4.84 4.94
C LEU A 2 -33.43 5.68 3.74
N ALA A 3 -33.65 6.99 3.74
CA ALA A 3 -33.18 7.90 2.68
C ALA A 3 -31.65 7.88 2.50
N PHE A 4 -30.92 7.68 3.59
CA PHE A 4 -29.46 7.58 3.59
C PHE A 4 -28.98 6.27 2.93
N ILE A 5 -29.61 5.14 3.27
CA ILE A 5 -29.32 3.84 2.66
C ILE A 5 -29.64 3.87 1.16
N VAL A 6 -30.76 4.51 0.78
CA VAL A 6 -31.14 4.68 -0.64
C VAL A 6 -30.09 5.53 -1.39
N MET A 7 -29.61 6.60 -0.78
CA MET A 7 -28.57 7.46 -1.36
C MET A 7 -27.24 6.72 -1.53
N VAL A 8 -26.77 6.00 -0.51
CA VAL A 8 -25.56 5.16 -0.60
C VAL A 8 -25.75 4.04 -1.63
N GLY A 9 -26.93 3.44 -1.70
CA GLY A 9 -27.30 2.46 -2.70
C GLY A 9 -27.19 2.99 -4.14
N ALA A 10 -27.67 4.21 -4.40
CA ALA A 10 -27.54 4.86 -5.70
C ALA A 10 -26.07 5.14 -6.09
N ILE A 11 -25.23 5.50 -5.12
CA ILE A 11 -23.78 5.67 -5.32
C ILE A 11 -23.13 4.32 -5.69
N ILE A 12 -23.49 3.26 -4.98
CA ILE A 12 -22.99 1.89 -5.22
C ILE A 12 -23.36 1.39 -6.62
N VAL A 13 -24.59 1.64 -7.09
CA VAL A 13 -25.01 1.25 -8.45
C VAL A 13 -24.13 1.92 -9.51
N GLY A 14 -23.82 3.21 -9.35
CA GLY A 14 -22.90 3.91 -10.26
C GLY A 14 -21.48 3.36 -10.19
N PHE A 15 -20.97 3.04 -9.01
CA PHE A 15 -19.68 2.38 -8.84
C PHE A 15 -19.60 1.05 -9.61
N CYS A 16 -20.58 0.16 -9.42
CA CYS A 16 -20.63 -1.12 -10.13
C CYS A 16 -20.64 -0.92 -11.64
N TYR A 17 -21.42 0.04 -12.14
CA TYR A 17 -21.45 0.36 -13.57
C TYR A 17 -20.10 0.82 -14.10
N PHE A 18 -19.44 1.78 -13.42
CA PHE A 18 -18.13 2.26 -13.86
C PHE A 18 -17.04 1.20 -13.79
N ILE A 19 -17.15 0.25 -12.86
CA ILE A 19 -16.26 -0.92 -12.82
C ILE A 19 -16.48 -1.79 -14.05
N SER A 20 -17.71 -2.21 -14.33
CA SER A 20 -18.03 -3.07 -15.48
C SER A 20 -17.57 -2.43 -16.79
N LEU A 21 -17.87 -1.14 -17.00
CA LEU A 21 -17.44 -0.39 -18.18
C LEU A 21 -15.91 -0.27 -18.28
N SER A 22 -15.20 -0.33 -17.15
CA SER A 22 -13.75 -0.28 -17.13
C SER A 22 -13.06 -1.63 -17.25
N LEU A 23 -13.70 -2.73 -16.86
CA LEU A 23 -13.16 -4.08 -17.00
C LEU A 23 -13.41 -4.67 -18.38
N LYS A 24 -14.05 -3.90 -19.28
CA LYS A 24 -14.26 -4.26 -20.69
C LYS A 24 -15.13 -5.52 -20.85
N ASP A 25 -16.00 -5.78 -19.88
CA ASP A 25 -17.09 -6.73 -20.07
C ASP A 25 -18.03 -6.16 -21.12
N GLU A 26 -18.17 -6.86 -22.25
CA GLU A 26 -19.19 -6.57 -23.27
C GLU A 26 -20.56 -6.85 -22.68
N ILE A 27 -21.08 -5.89 -21.92
CA ILE A 27 -22.50 -5.89 -21.58
C ILE A 27 -23.23 -5.45 -22.85
N ASP A 28 -23.98 -6.38 -23.43
CA ASP A 28 -24.78 -6.20 -24.62
C ASP A 28 -25.87 -5.11 -24.37
N MET A 29 -25.59 -3.86 -24.73
CA MET A 29 -26.38 -2.69 -24.32
C MET A 29 -26.84 -1.80 -25.48
N LYS A 30 -27.98 -2.14 -26.09
CA LYS A 30 -28.74 -1.15 -26.90
C LYS A 30 -29.85 -0.45 -26.12
N THR A 31 -30.57 -1.16 -25.26
CA THR A 31 -31.71 -0.59 -24.48
C THR A 31 -31.31 -0.18 -23.06
N MET A 32 -30.31 -0.86 -22.48
CA MET A 32 -29.75 -0.56 -21.15
C MET A 32 -28.91 0.73 -21.11
N ALA A 33 -28.34 1.16 -22.24
CA ALA A 33 -27.42 2.31 -22.30
C ALA A 33 -28.03 3.64 -21.84
N PHE A 34 -29.34 3.84 -22.04
CA PHE A 34 -30.03 5.07 -21.64
C PHE A 34 -30.33 5.11 -20.14
N LEU A 35 -30.88 4.03 -19.57
CA LEU A 35 -31.13 3.90 -18.14
C LEU A 35 -29.83 3.97 -17.33
N TYR A 36 -28.74 3.40 -17.84
CA TYR A 36 -27.43 3.51 -17.21
C TYR A 36 -26.84 4.92 -17.29
N LYS A 37 -26.99 5.64 -18.41
CA LYS A 37 -26.53 7.04 -18.51
C LYS A 37 -27.22 7.93 -17.48
N ILE A 38 -28.54 7.80 -17.32
CA ILE A 38 -29.30 8.54 -16.31
C ILE A 38 -28.89 8.10 -14.89
N GLY A 39 -28.78 6.79 -14.66
CA GLY A 39 -28.35 6.23 -13.37
C GLY A 39 -26.97 6.72 -12.93
N VAL A 40 -26.02 6.86 -13.86
CA VAL A 40 -24.69 7.41 -13.60
C VAL A 40 -24.75 8.86 -13.18
N VAL A 41 -25.52 9.69 -13.88
CA VAL A 41 -25.68 11.12 -13.53
C VAL A 41 -26.29 11.25 -12.15
N LEU A 42 -27.35 10.48 -11.85
CA LEU A 42 -27.98 10.45 -10.52
C LEU A 42 -27.00 9.98 -9.43
N SER A 43 -26.18 8.97 -9.72
CA SER A 43 -25.16 8.47 -8.79
C SER A 43 -24.11 9.52 -8.46
N VAL A 44 -23.64 10.27 -9.46
CA VAL A 44 -22.69 11.38 -9.28
C VAL A 44 -23.31 12.51 -8.47
N LEU A 45 -24.56 12.89 -8.78
CA LEU A 45 -25.29 13.91 -8.02
C LEU A 45 -25.50 13.49 -6.56
N ALA A 46 -25.88 12.23 -6.33
CA ALA A 46 -26.01 11.67 -4.99
C ALA A 46 -24.68 11.68 -4.24
N ALA A 47 -23.57 11.32 -4.90
CA ALA A 47 -22.24 11.37 -4.31
C ALA A 47 -21.85 12.81 -3.92
N ILE A 48 -22.09 13.80 -4.79
CA ILE A 48 -21.82 15.22 -4.51
C ILE A 48 -22.65 15.69 -3.31
N GLY A 49 -23.97 15.47 -3.34
CA GLY A 49 -24.86 15.84 -2.24
C GLY A 49 -24.46 15.20 -0.92
N PHE A 50 -24.06 13.93 -0.96
CA PHE A 50 -23.60 13.22 0.23
C PHE A 50 -22.26 13.74 0.75
N THR A 51 -21.35 14.11 -0.14
CA THR A 51 -20.07 14.73 0.21
C THR A 51 -20.27 16.06 0.92
N ILE A 52 -21.18 16.90 0.41
CA ILE A 52 -21.55 18.17 1.05
C ILE A 52 -22.11 17.91 2.46
N TYR A 53 -22.96 16.89 2.62
CA TYR A 53 -23.49 16.50 3.92
C TYR A 53 -22.39 16.03 4.89
N ILE A 54 -21.42 15.22 4.42
CA ILE A 54 -20.25 14.84 5.22
C ILE A 54 -19.48 16.10 5.64
N GLY A 55 -19.22 17.03 4.72
CA GLY A 55 -18.56 18.30 5.01
C GLY A 55 -19.26 19.12 6.10
N TYR A 56 -20.59 19.24 6.01
CA TYR A 56 -21.41 19.88 7.04
C TYR A 56 -21.29 19.18 8.41
N ARG A 57 -21.31 17.84 8.42
CA ARG A 57 -21.18 17.07 9.67
C ARG A 57 -19.80 17.18 10.29
N VAL A 58 -18.75 17.27 9.47
CA VAL A 58 -17.38 17.53 9.93
C VAL A 58 -17.26 18.95 10.50
N SER A 59 -17.90 19.96 9.89
CA SER A 59 -17.80 21.35 10.38
C SER A 59 -18.56 21.61 11.67
N VAL A 60 -19.61 20.84 11.96
CA VAL A 60 -20.42 20.96 13.18
C VAL A 60 -19.91 20.06 14.32
N SER A 61 -19.13 19.02 14.01
CA SER A 61 -18.57 18.14 15.03
C SER A 61 -17.46 18.84 15.82
N GLU A 62 -17.47 18.65 17.14
CA GLU A 62 -16.38 19.11 18.02
C GLU A 62 -15.11 18.28 17.84
N ARG A 63 -15.21 17.10 17.21
CA ARG A 63 -14.10 16.20 16.93
C ARG A 63 -13.49 16.49 15.56
N LYS A 64 -12.17 16.30 15.41
CA LYS A 64 -11.49 16.35 14.11
C LYS A 64 -11.73 15.08 13.30
N LEU A 65 -12.95 14.92 12.79
CA LEU A 65 -13.36 13.70 12.08
C LEU A 65 -12.56 13.39 10.81
N LEU A 66 -12.06 14.42 10.13
CA LEU A 66 -11.20 14.33 8.95
C LEU A 66 -10.02 15.30 9.08
N PRO A 67 -8.88 14.85 9.62
CA PRO A 67 -7.69 15.69 9.68
C PRO A 67 -7.19 16.04 8.28
N PHE A 68 -6.55 17.20 8.13
CA PHE A 68 -6.03 17.67 6.83
C PHE A 68 -4.98 16.71 6.26
N SER A 69 -4.22 16.03 7.13
CA SER A 69 -3.25 14.99 6.78
C SER A 69 -3.82 13.89 5.87
N VAL A 70 -5.13 13.61 5.95
CA VAL A 70 -5.83 12.64 5.11
C VAL A 70 -5.67 12.94 3.61
N VAL A 71 -5.63 14.22 3.23
CA VAL A 71 -5.46 14.61 1.82
C VAL A 71 -4.13 14.07 1.28
N PHE A 72 -3.08 14.07 2.10
CA PHE A 72 -1.76 13.59 1.69
C PHE A 72 -1.71 12.09 1.45
N MET A 73 -2.59 11.31 2.07
CA MET A 73 -2.75 9.89 1.76
C MET A 73 -3.20 9.67 0.31
N SER A 74 -4.15 10.49 -0.17
CA SER A 74 -4.56 10.49 -1.58
C SER A 74 -3.44 10.97 -2.50
N VAL A 75 -2.65 11.96 -2.08
CA VAL A 75 -1.46 12.39 -2.85
C VAL A 75 -0.45 11.26 -2.96
N GLY A 76 -0.18 10.52 -1.87
CA GLY A 76 0.74 9.39 -1.86
C GLY A 76 0.34 8.29 -2.86
N VAL A 77 -0.94 7.90 -2.87
CA VAL A 77 -1.42 6.87 -3.80
C VAL A 77 -1.39 7.35 -5.26
N ILE A 78 -1.69 8.63 -5.51
CA ILE A 78 -1.61 9.26 -6.84
C ILE A 78 -0.16 9.29 -7.34
N VAL A 79 0.79 9.75 -6.52
CA VAL A 79 2.22 9.81 -6.86
C VAL A 79 2.74 8.41 -7.19
N GLU A 80 2.41 7.42 -6.38
CA GLU A 80 2.85 6.05 -6.61
C GLU A 80 2.22 5.43 -7.86
N SER A 81 0.95 5.75 -8.11
CA SER A 81 0.25 5.34 -9.33
C SER A 81 0.89 5.97 -10.57
N PHE A 82 1.18 7.27 -10.53
CA PHE A 82 1.81 8.00 -11.61
C PHE A 82 3.21 7.48 -11.92
N ARG A 83 3.99 7.16 -10.88
CA ARG A 83 5.32 6.57 -11.02
C ARG A 83 5.31 5.26 -11.81
N ARG A 84 4.23 4.49 -11.73
CA ARG A 84 4.07 3.18 -12.38
C ARG A 84 3.38 3.25 -13.74
N SER A 85 2.24 3.94 -13.84
CA SER A 85 1.44 3.98 -15.07
C SER A 85 1.91 5.05 -16.05
N LYS A 86 2.49 6.16 -15.55
CA LYS A 86 2.78 7.39 -16.30
C LYS A 86 1.58 7.96 -17.09
N ASP A 87 0.36 7.63 -16.67
CA ASP A 87 -0.86 8.01 -17.39
C ASP A 87 -1.89 8.62 -16.43
N TRP A 88 -2.13 9.92 -16.61
CA TRP A 88 -3.11 10.68 -15.83
C TRP A 88 -4.56 10.25 -16.07
N LYS A 89 -4.90 9.76 -17.27
CA LYS A 89 -6.27 9.32 -17.57
C LYS A 89 -6.63 8.11 -16.71
N ILE A 90 -5.68 7.19 -16.56
CA ILE A 90 -5.81 6.01 -15.71
C ILE A 90 -6.00 6.39 -14.25
N ILE A 91 -5.14 7.27 -13.74
CA ILE A 91 -5.16 7.72 -12.34
C ILE A 91 -6.47 8.42 -12.03
N THR A 92 -6.88 9.35 -12.88
CA THR A 92 -8.12 10.11 -12.72
C THR A 92 -9.33 9.18 -12.74
N LYS A 93 -9.38 8.22 -13.68
CA LYS A 93 -10.45 7.22 -13.74
C LYS A 93 -10.49 6.36 -12.49
N ASN A 94 -9.36 5.84 -12.03
CA ASN A 94 -9.30 5.05 -10.81
C ASN A 94 -9.72 5.87 -9.60
N PHE A 95 -9.28 7.12 -9.50
CA PHE A 95 -9.65 8.04 -8.41
C PHE A 95 -11.16 8.20 -8.32
N PHE A 96 -11.85 8.50 -9.43
CA PHE A 96 -13.31 8.65 -9.45
C PHE A 96 -14.05 7.37 -9.07
N ILE A 97 -13.61 6.22 -9.60
CA ILE A 97 -14.26 4.94 -9.29
C ILE A 97 -14.04 4.58 -7.82
N SER A 98 -12.82 4.74 -7.30
CA SER A 98 -12.52 4.51 -5.90
C SER A 98 -13.24 5.47 -4.97
N TYR A 99 -13.45 6.72 -5.40
CA TYR A 99 -14.24 7.68 -4.67
C TYR A 99 -15.69 7.19 -4.51
N LEU A 100 -16.34 6.76 -5.60
CA LEU A 100 -17.69 6.18 -5.51
C LEU A 100 -17.70 4.90 -4.67
N GLY A 101 -16.71 4.01 -4.86
CA GLY A 101 -16.60 2.75 -4.12
C GLY A 101 -16.29 2.94 -2.63
N SER A 102 -15.65 4.04 -2.24
CA SER A 102 -15.36 4.31 -0.83
C SER A 102 -16.63 4.49 0.00
N PHE A 103 -17.74 4.92 -0.61
CA PHE A 103 -19.02 5.10 0.08
C PHE A 103 -19.64 3.79 0.60
N PHE A 104 -19.15 2.62 0.17
CA PHE A 104 -19.51 1.34 0.79
C PHE A 104 -19.24 1.32 2.30
N CYS A 105 -18.26 2.09 2.78
CA CYS A 105 -17.95 2.14 4.20
C CYS A 105 -19.08 2.72 5.04
N PHE A 106 -20.04 3.46 4.46
CA PHE A 106 -21.18 4.05 5.18
C PHE A 106 -22.36 3.09 5.35
N LEU A 107 -22.31 1.89 4.77
CA LEU A 107 -23.32 0.86 5.03
C LEU A 107 -23.22 0.37 6.47
N PRO A 108 -24.35 0.13 7.16
CA PRO A 108 -24.36 -0.32 8.54
C PRO A 108 -23.69 -1.69 8.68
N GLY A 109 -22.86 -1.85 9.71
CA GLY A 109 -22.18 -3.11 9.98
C GLY A 109 -23.13 -4.18 10.50
N LYS A 110 -22.88 -5.47 10.20
CA LYS A 110 -23.70 -6.60 10.70
C LYS A 110 -23.78 -6.68 12.24
N LYS A 111 -22.78 -6.13 12.95
CA LYS A 111 -22.70 -6.12 14.42
C LYS A 111 -23.04 -4.76 15.02
N GLU A 112 -23.42 -3.78 14.21
CA GLU A 112 -23.70 -2.42 14.65
C GLU A 112 -25.15 -2.33 15.12
N ARG A 113 -25.34 -2.16 16.43
CA ARG A 113 -26.67 -2.01 17.03
C ARG A 113 -27.20 -0.58 16.92
N VAL A 114 -26.32 0.40 16.98
CA VAL A 114 -26.61 1.83 16.84
C VAL A 114 -25.63 2.38 15.81
N TYR A 115 -26.16 3.02 14.77
CA TYR A 115 -25.36 3.54 13.67
C TYR A 115 -24.50 4.73 14.11
N ASP A 116 -23.18 4.59 14.00
CA ASP A 116 -22.20 5.63 14.37
C ASP A 116 -21.65 6.31 13.12
N PHE A 117 -22.32 7.39 12.71
CA PHE A 117 -21.95 8.12 11.49
C PHE A 117 -20.55 8.76 11.56
N GLU A 118 -20.12 9.23 12.73
CA GLU A 118 -18.80 9.84 12.89
C GLU A 118 -17.69 8.82 12.67
N LYS A 119 -17.88 7.60 13.19
CA LYS A 119 -16.96 6.49 12.95
C LYS A 119 -16.86 6.12 11.47
N HIS A 120 -17.98 6.12 10.75
CA HIS A 120 -17.97 5.87 9.31
C HIS A 120 -17.24 6.98 8.52
N ILE A 121 -17.38 8.26 8.95
CA ILE A 121 -16.60 9.37 8.37
C ILE A 121 -15.09 9.13 8.59
N MET A 122 -14.66 8.79 9.80
CA MET A 122 -13.24 8.53 10.10
C MET A 122 -12.66 7.36 9.28
N GLN A 123 -13.48 6.35 8.97
CA GLN A 123 -13.07 5.18 8.17
C GLN A 123 -13.04 5.44 6.66
N TRP A 124 -13.79 6.44 6.19
CA TRP A 124 -14.02 6.70 4.78
C TRP A 124 -12.73 6.89 3.95
N PRO A 125 -11.72 7.65 4.41
CA PRO A 125 -10.48 7.79 3.66
C PRO A 125 -9.69 6.49 3.50
N TYR A 126 -9.71 5.64 4.53
CA TYR A 126 -9.05 4.33 4.48
C TYR A 126 -9.78 3.37 3.53
N ALA A 127 -11.12 3.44 3.48
CA ALA A 127 -11.91 2.72 2.51
C ALA A 127 -11.61 3.16 1.08
N PHE A 128 -11.50 4.48 0.84
CA PHE A 128 -11.04 5.03 -0.44
C PHE A 128 -9.68 4.46 -0.84
N LEU A 129 -8.71 4.49 0.07
CA LEU A 129 -7.36 4.00 -0.19
C LEU A 129 -7.35 2.51 -0.55
N LEU A 130 -8.09 1.69 0.18
CA LEU A 130 -8.19 0.26 -0.07
C LEU A 130 -8.82 -0.04 -1.44
N VAL A 131 -9.95 0.60 -1.77
CA VAL A 131 -10.62 0.42 -3.06
C VAL A 131 -9.72 0.89 -4.21
N TYR A 132 -9.02 2.01 -4.03
CA TYR A 132 -8.05 2.51 -5.02
C TYR A 132 -6.93 1.52 -5.28
N SER A 133 -6.27 1.04 -4.22
CA SER A 133 -5.16 0.12 -4.34
C SER A 133 -5.58 -1.22 -4.96
N LEU A 134 -6.78 -1.72 -4.65
CA LEU A 134 -7.36 -2.91 -5.29
C LEU A 134 -7.66 -2.70 -6.77
N LEU A 135 -8.32 -1.61 -7.14
CA LEU A 135 -8.63 -1.32 -8.56
C LEU A 135 -7.38 -1.11 -9.40
N PHE A 136 -6.37 -0.45 -8.82
CA PHE A 136 -5.10 -0.29 -9.50
C PHE A 136 -4.41 -1.65 -9.70
N PHE A 137 -4.39 -2.50 -8.68
CA PHE A 137 -3.85 -3.87 -8.78
C PHE A 137 -4.52 -4.70 -9.87
N ILE A 138 -5.86 -4.80 -9.85
CA ILE A 138 -6.63 -5.63 -10.79
C ILE A 138 -6.40 -5.19 -12.25
N ARG A 139 -6.31 -3.88 -12.51
CA ARG A 139 -6.20 -3.37 -13.89
C ARG A 139 -4.78 -3.36 -14.45
N TYR A 140 -3.78 -3.37 -13.58
CA TYR A 140 -2.39 -3.12 -13.98
C TYR A 140 -1.40 -4.12 -13.39
N GLU A 141 -1.85 -5.34 -13.08
CA GLU A 141 -1.04 -6.42 -12.50
C GLU A 141 0.34 -6.56 -13.18
N GLU A 142 0.38 -6.49 -14.51
CA GLU A 142 1.61 -6.57 -15.31
C GLU A 142 2.53 -5.33 -15.22
N LYS A 143 1.98 -4.13 -15.04
CA LYS A 143 2.77 -2.89 -14.86
C LYS A 143 3.20 -2.67 -13.40
N ILE A 144 2.63 -3.44 -12.50
CA ILE A 144 2.75 -3.30 -11.05
C ILE A 144 3.84 -4.20 -10.47
N THR A 145 4.08 -5.34 -11.10
CA THR A 145 5.21 -6.24 -10.78
C THR A 145 6.52 -5.65 -11.30
N ALA A 146 6.87 -4.45 -10.81
CA ALA A 146 8.20 -3.89 -10.99
C ALA A 146 9.22 -4.97 -10.58
N LYS A 147 10.17 -5.26 -11.47
CA LYS A 147 11.15 -6.32 -11.23
C LYS A 147 11.90 -6.02 -9.93
N PHE A 148 11.84 -6.93 -8.97
CA PHE A 148 12.70 -6.87 -7.80
C PHE A 148 14.13 -7.07 -8.25
N THR A 149 15.03 -6.21 -7.79
CA THR A 149 16.46 -6.38 -7.98
C THR A 149 17.09 -6.76 -6.65
N GLU A 150 18.27 -7.36 -6.71
CA GLU A 150 19.11 -7.63 -5.53
C GLU A 150 19.25 -6.40 -4.64
N GLY A 151 19.52 -5.22 -5.22
CA GLY A 151 19.62 -3.97 -4.46
C GLY A 151 18.37 -3.61 -3.66
N ILE A 152 17.16 -3.88 -4.17
CA ILE A 152 15.91 -3.66 -3.43
C ILE A 152 15.78 -4.70 -2.30
N THR A 153 16.14 -5.96 -2.55
CA THR A 153 16.10 -7.01 -1.53
C THR A 153 17.10 -6.72 -0.39
N LEU A 154 18.28 -6.19 -0.73
CA LEU A 154 19.28 -5.74 0.24
C LEU A 154 18.70 -4.62 1.14
N LEU A 155 18.10 -3.61 0.51
CA LEU A 155 17.42 -2.51 1.20
C LEU A 155 16.38 -3.04 2.18
N LEU A 156 15.51 -3.95 1.73
CA LEU A 156 14.43 -4.53 2.53
C LEU A 156 14.98 -5.38 3.69
N SER A 157 16.01 -6.18 3.46
CA SER A 157 16.64 -7.00 4.50
C SER A 157 17.32 -6.13 5.57
N ILE A 158 18.01 -5.06 5.19
CA ILE A 158 18.58 -4.09 6.16
C ILE A 158 17.45 -3.38 6.92
N SER A 159 16.40 -2.94 6.22
CA SER A 159 15.20 -2.35 6.84
C SER A 159 14.57 -3.29 7.87
N MET A 160 14.57 -4.60 7.60
CA MET A 160 13.93 -5.59 8.46
C MET A 160 14.73 -5.78 9.74
N LEU A 161 16.06 -5.80 9.66
CA LEU A 161 16.93 -5.80 10.83
C LEU A 161 16.72 -4.54 11.68
N TYR A 162 16.66 -3.36 11.05
CA TYR A 162 16.34 -2.11 11.73
C TYR A 162 14.98 -2.18 12.45
N TRP A 163 13.95 -2.67 11.76
CA TRP A 163 12.62 -2.85 12.35
C TRP A 163 12.63 -3.79 13.55
N CYS A 164 13.33 -4.93 13.48
CA CYS A 164 13.44 -5.88 14.58
C CYS A 164 14.14 -5.29 15.81
N LEU A 165 15.21 -4.52 15.61
CA LEU A 165 15.91 -3.85 16.70
C LEU A 165 14.99 -2.84 17.39
N ASP A 166 14.31 -2.00 16.61
CA ASP A 166 13.54 -0.89 17.14
C ASP A 166 12.21 -1.35 17.77
N VAL A 167 11.58 -2.42 17.26
CA VAL A 167 10.37 -3.02 17.87
C VAL A 167 10.70 -3.78 19.17
N GLY A 168 11.98 -4.05 19.43
CA GLY A 168 12.40 -4.83 20.58
C GLY A 168 12.17 -6.32 20.39
N LEU A 169 12.28 -6.85 19.16
CA LEU A 169 12.11 -8.30 18.94
C LEU A 169 13.11 -9.14 19.76
N PHE A 170 14.24 -8.55 20.12
CA PHE A 170 15.30 -9.15 20.93
C PHE A 170 15.20 -8.79 22.42
N SER A 171 14.08 -8.23 22.91
CA SER A 171 13.97 -7.81 24.31
C SER A 171 13.53 -8.92 25.27
N ASP A 172 12.88 -9.96 24.75
CA ASP A 172 12.33 -11.06 25.54
C ASP A 172 12.80 -12.41 24.97
N PHE A 173 13.90 -12.91 25.54
CA PHE A 173 14.49 -14.21 25.16
C PHE A 173 13.82 -15.40 25.86
N ASP A 174 12.91 -15.17 26.80
CA ASP A 174 12.16 -16.25 27.46
C ASP A 174 11.03 -16.75 26.57
N ASN A 175 10.47 -15.87 25.73
CA ASN A 175 9.47 -16.23 24.75
C ASN A 175 10.09 -16.99 23.56
N LYS A 176 10.04 -18.32 23.61
CA LYS A 176 10.54 -19.22 22.53
C LYS A 176 10.00 -18.90 21.14
N PHE A 177 8.77 -18.39 21.02
CA PHE A 177 8.21 -17.98 19.74
C PHE A 177 8.90 -16.73 19.19
N LEU A 178 9.14 -15.71 20.04
CA LEU A 178 9.88 -14.51 19.65
C LEU A 178 11.33 -14.84 19.29
N VAL A 179 11.97 -15.74 20.04
CA VAL A 179 13.33 -16.22 19.71
C VAL A 179 13.37 -16.91 18.35
N PHE A 180 12.44 -17.84 18.08
CA PHE A 180 12.33 -18.50 16.78
C PHE A 180 12.15 -17.48 15.64
N LEU A 181 11.23 -16.52 15.83
CA LEU A 181 10.97 -15.47 14.84
C LEU A 181 12.20 -14.59 14.62
N ALA A 182 12.91 -14.21 15.68
CA ALA A 182 14.13 -13.42 15.62
C ALA A 182 15.24 -14.13 14.84
N VAL A 183 15.49 -15.42 15.14
CA VAL A 183 16.48 -16.23 14.42
C VAL A 183 16.09 -16.36 12.95
N PHE A 184 14.82 -16.65 12.65
CA PHE A 184 14.34 -16.77 11.29
C PHE A 184 14.54 -15.48 10.47
N VAL A 185 14.20 -14.33 11.05
CA VAL A 185 14.33 -13.03 10.37
C VAL A 185 15.79 -12.66 10.16
N VAL A 186 16.64 -12.82 11.18
CA VAL A 186 18.07 -12.51 11.08
C VAL A 186 18.73 -13.40 10.04
N PHE A 187 18.50 -14.72 10.11
CA PHE A 187 19.10 -15.66 9.16
C PHE A 187 18.62 -15.42 7.73
N SER A 188 17.32 -15.17 7.52
CA SER A 188 16.78 -14.87 6.19
C SER A 188 17.32 -13.55 5.62
N SER A 189 17.47 -12.53 6.47
CA SER A 189 18.06 -11.24 6.08
C SER A 189 19.54 -11.38 5.75
N LEU A 190 20.32 -12.08 6.56
CA LEU A 190 21.75 -12.33 6.33
C LEU A 190 21.99 -13.19 5.11
N ALA A 191 21.21 -14.25 4.91
CA ALA A 191 21.28 -15.08 3.71
C ALA A 191 21.00 -14.24 2.45
N SER A 192 19.96 -13.38 2.50
CA SER A 192 19.70 -12.45 1.42
C SER A 192 20.87 -11.51 1.17
N ILE A 193 21.47 -10.91 2.21
CA ILE A 193 22.62 -10.01 2.07
C ILE A 193 23.82 -10.73 1.47
N PHE A 194 24.10 -11.95 1.92
CA PHE A 194 25.20 -12.78 1.43
C PHE A 194 25.09 -13.05 -0.06
N TYR A 195 23.92 -13.48 -0.54
CA TYR A 195 23.69 -13.73 -1.97
C TYR A 195 23.78 -12.47 -2.84
N ILE A 196 23.65 -11.28 -2.26
CA ILE A 196 23.70 -10.01 -3.00
C ILE A 196 25.12 -9.44 -3.01
N LEU A 197 25.91 -9.68 -1.97
CA LEU A 197 27.31 -9.25 -1.89
C LEU A 197 28.28 -10.24 -2.54
N THR A 198 27.82 -11.45 -2.82
CA THR A 198 28.58 -12.43 -3.59
C THR A 198 28.04 -12.43 -5.01
N ASP A 199 28.91 -12.34 -6.02
CA ASP A 199 28.55 -12.35 -7.44
C ASP A 199 28.05 -13.75 -7.92
N ILE A 200 27.44 -14.53 -7.02
CA ILE A 200 26.89 -15.85 -7.30
C ILE A 200 25.66 -15.68 -8.18
N GLU A 201 25.63 -16.40 -9.30
CA GLU A 201 24.47 -16.39 -10.19
C GLU A 201 23.20 -16.88 -9.49
N LEU A 202 22.13 -16.08 -9.63
CA LEU A 202 20.85 -16.38 -9.01
C LEU A 202 20.11 -17.49 -9.76
N THR A 203 20.17 -18.70 -9.21
CA THR A 203 19.30 -19.81 -9.64
C THR A 203 17.82 -19.48 -9.48
N LYS A 204 16.94 -20.21 -10.18
CA LYS A 204 15.48 -20.07 -10.08
C LYS A 204 14.98 -20.22 -8.63
N ASN A 205 15.60 -21.08 -7.84
CA ASN A 205 15.20 -21.32 -6.45
C ASN A 205 15.60 -20.14 -5.55
N HIS A 206 16.78 -19.56 -5.74
CA HIS A 206 17.20 -18.36 -5.02
C HIS A 206 16.28 -17.18 -5.34
N ARG A 207 15.94 -16.97 -6.61
CA ARG A 207 14.98 -15.94 -7.04
C ARG A 207 13.61 -16.11 -6.40
N LEU A 208 13.11 -17.34 -6.33
CA LEU A 208 11.85 -17.64 -5.64
C LEU A 208 11.94 -17.29 -4.15
N MET A 209 12.99 -17.75 -3.45
CA MET A 209 13.20 -17.49 -2.03
C MET A 209 13.26 -15.99 -1.73
N LEU A 210 14.07 -15.24 -2.47
CA LEU A 210 14.26 -13.79 -2.28
C LEU A 210 12.98 -13.01 -2.62
N SER A 211 12.23 -13.43 -3.63
CA SER A 211 10.95 -12.83 -4.01
C SER A 211 9.88 -13.03 -2.92
N VAL A 212 9.77 -14.25 -2.37
CA VAL A 212 8.85 -14.55 -1.26
C VAL A 212 9.27 -13.77 0.00
N TRP A 213 10.55 -13.77 0.34
CA TRP A 213 11.09 -13.03 1.48
C TRP A 213 10.80 -11.53 1.40
N SER A 214 11.06 -10.91 0.24
CA SER A 214 10.76 -9.49 0.00
C SER A 214 9.27 -9.18 0.13
N THR A 215 8.42 -10.10 -0.33
CA THR A 215 6.95 -9.98 -0.24
C THR A 215 6.50 -9.98 1.23
N ILE A 216 7.07 -10.87 2.06
CA ILE A 216 6.81 -10.93 3.51
C ILE A 216 7.27 -9.63 4.20
N ILE A 217 8.50 -9.17 3.94
CA ILE A 217 9.03 -7.94 4.54
C ILE A 217 8.12 -6.74 4.25
N ILE A 218 7.73 -6.54 2.98
CA ILE A 218 6.87 -5.42 2.60
C ILE A 218 5.51 -5.51 3.28
N LEU A 219 4.94 -6.71 3.44
CA LEU A 219 3.71 -6.89 4.19
C LEU A 219 3.85 -6.48 5.65
N VAL A 220 4.92 -6.91 6.32
CA VAL A 220 5.22 -6.52 7.70
C VAL A 220 5.29 -5.00 7.82
N PHE A 221 6.08 -4.34 6.97
CA PHE A 221 6.21 -2.87 7.01
C PHE A 221 4.92 -2.13 6.65
N SER A 222 4.11 -2.70 5.77
CA SER A 222 2.82 -2.10 5.41
C SER A 222 1.84 -2.20 6.58
N ILE A 223 1.75 -3.36 7.23
CA ILE A 223 0.89 -3.58 8.41
C ILE A 223 1.35 -2.69 9.56
N ASP A 224 2.66 -2.64 9.83
CA ASP A 224 3.24 -1.76 10.83
C ASP A 224 2.90 -0.29 10.55
N ASN A 225 3.03 0.17 9.30
CA ASN A 225 2.68 1.54 8.94
C ASN A 225 1.17 1.82 9.12
N ILE A 226 0.30 0.92 8.66
CA ILE A 226 -1.16 1.04 8.84
C ILE A 226 -1.51 1.12 10.33
N TYR A 227 -0.96 0.22 11.15
CA TYR A 227 -1.19 0.19 12.59
C TYR A 227 -0.75 1.50 13.26
N ASN A 228 0.46 1.97 12.94
CA ASN A 228 1.01 3.20 13.52
C ASN A 228 0.30 4.47 13.05
N VAL A 229 -0.28 4.51 11.83
CA VAL A 229 -1.08 5.65 11.38
C VAL A 229 -2.46 5.63 12.05
N TYR A 230 -3.11 4.46 12.08
CA TYR A 230 -4.46 4.31 12.60
C TYR A 230 -4.55 4.55 14.12
N ASN A 231 -3.57 4.07 14.89
CA ASN A 231 -3.60 4.16 16.35
C ASN A 231 -3.05 5.46 16.93
N LYS A 232 -2.39 6.31 16.13
CA LYS A 232 -1.73 7.51 16.66
C LYS A 232 -2.67 8.64 17.06
N GLY A 233 -3.97 8.55 16.77
CA GLY A 233 -4.97 9.56 17.15
C GLY A 233 -4.73 10.95 16.52
N ASP A 234 -5.64 11.89 16.79
CA ASP A 234 -5.64 13.26 16.24
C ASP A 234 -4.49 14.13 16.79
N LEU A 235 -3.29 13.93 16.23
CA LEU A 235 -2.09 14.71 16.54
C LEU A 235 -2.07 16.10 15.87
N GLU A 236 -3.05 16.42 15.00
CA GLU A 236 -3.22 17.77 14.45
C GLU A 236 -3.65 18.81 15.51
N SER A 237 -3.77 18.41 16.77
CA SER A 237 -3.98 19.31 17.91
C SER A 237 -2.67 19.95 18.42
N SER A 238 -1.51 19.47 17.96
CA SER A 238 -0.21 20.00 18.36
C SER A 238 0.06 21.38 17.74
N LYS A 239 0.56 22.31 18.57
CA LYS A 239 0.99 23.65 18.13
C LYS A 239 2.34 23.63 17.39
N LEU A 240 3.06 22.50 17.40
CA LEU A 240 4.39 22.37 16.85
C LEU A 240 4.34 21.99 15.36
N PHE A 241 4.96 22.81 14.51
CA PHE A 241 5.02 22.58 13.06
C PHE A 241 5.68 21.23 12.71
N SER A 242 6.72 20.83 13.45
CA SER A 242 7.44 19.57 13.23
C SER A 242 6.54 18.35 13.38
N GLU A 243 5.65 18.34 14.36
CA GLU A 243 4.71 17.24 14.59
C GLU A 243 3.70 17.13 13.46
N ASN A 244 3.13 18.27 13.03
CA ASN A 244 2.22 18.32 11.89
C ASN A 244 2.91 17.88 10.57
N PHE A 245 4.17 18.26 10.37
CA PHE A 245 4.95 17.80 9.22
C PHE A 245 5.14 16.28 9.22
N ILE A 246 5.48 15.69 10.38
CA ILE A 246 5.61 14.23 10.52
C ILE A 246 4.29 13.53 10.19
N LEU A 247 3.15 14.08 10.62
CA LEU A 247 1.84 13.51 10.29
C LEU A 247 1.54 13.53 8.79
N VAL A 248 1.84 14.66 8.13
CA VAL A 248 1.70 14.80 6.68
C VAL A 248 2.52 13.76 5.94
N VAL A 249 3.80 13.61 6.32
CA VAL A 249 4.71 12.61 5.73
C VAL A 249 4.19 11.20 6.01
N GLN A 250 3.74 10.92 7.24
CA GLN A 250 3.23 9.61 7.62
C GLN A 250 1.98 9.20 6.81
N HIS A 251 1.04 10.12 6.59
CA HIS A 251 -0.14 9.86 5.76
C HIS A 251 0.20 9.74 4.27
N PHE A 252 1.12 10.57 3.76
CA PHE A 252 1.65 10.43 2.41
C PHE A 252 2.28 9.05 2.17
N LEU A 253 3.12 8.61 3.10
CA LEU A 253 3.74 7.28 3.03
C LEU A 253 2.74 6.15 3.21
N LEU A 254 1.65 6.34 3.97
CA LEU A 254 0.54 5.38 4.03
C LEU A 254 -0.12 5.19 2.66
N GLY A 255 -0.33 6.30 1.94
CA GLY A 255 -0.82 6.28 0.56
C GLY A 255 0.03 5.38 -0.33
N ILE A 256 1.35 5.57 -0.28
CA ILE A 256 2.32 4.76 -1.02
C ILE A 256 2.28 3.30 -0.54
N SER A 257 2.40 3.05 0.76
CA SER A 257 2.51 1.71 1.33
C SER A 257 1.27 0.85 1.06
N SER A 258 0.08 1.45 0.95
CA SER A 258 -1.15 0.71 0.66
C SER A 258 -1.13 0.00 -0.70
N MET A 259 -0.47 0.59 -1.70
CA MET A 259 -0.31 -0.02 -3.02
C MET A 259 0.53 -1.27 -2.91
N TYR A 260 1.63 -1.17 -2.16
CA TYR A 260 2.51 -2.29 -1.87
C TYR A 260 1.84 -3.36 -1.00
N PHE A 261 1.02 -2.97 -0.03
CA PHE A 261 0.24 -3.87 0.81
C PHE A 261 -0.66 -4.78 -0.04
N VAL A 262 -1.54 -4.19 -0.84
CA VAL A 262 -2.51 -4.95 -1.65
C VAL A 262 -1.81 -5.92 -2.60
N GLN A 263 -0.74 -5.45 -3.24
CA GLN A 263 0.02 -6.25 -4.21
C GLN A 263 0.69 -7.46 -3.57
N ASN A 264 1.39 -7.25 -2.47
CA ASN A 264 2.11 -8.33 -1.81
C ASN A 264 1.15 -9.25 -1.04
N ALA A 265 0.03 -8.72 -0.54
CA ALA A 265 -1.02 -9.53 0.07
C ALA A 265 -1.65 -10.47 -0.96
N ALA A 266 -1.99 -9.96 -2.15
CA ALA A 266 -2.54 -10.78 -3.22
C ALA A 266 -1.60 -11.93 -3.62
N LEU A 267 -0.29 -11.67 -3.71
CA LEU A 267 0.70 -12.71 -4.02
C LEU A 267 0.79 -13.79 -2.95
N ILE A 268 0.79 -13.42 -1.67
CA ILE A 268 0.81 -14.39 -0.57
C ILE A 268 -0.50 -15.18 -0.50
N PHE A 269 -1.65 -14.51 -0.64
CA PHE A 269 -2.95 -15.18 -0.56
C PHE A 269 -3.17 -16.21 -1.68
N ARG A 270 -2.53 -16.03 -2.85
CA ARG A 270 -2.58 -17.01 -3.93
C ARG A 270 -1.96 -18.37 -3.54
N PHE A 271 -1.02 -18.42 -2.59
CA PHE A 271 -0.48 -19.70 -2.09
C PHE A 271 -1.50 -20.53 -1.28
N LEU A 272 -2.65 -19.96 -0.90
CA LEU A 272 -3.69 -20.72 -0.22
C LEU A 272 -4.46 -21.59 -1.22
N PRO A 273 -4.80 -22.85 -0.86
CA PRO A 273 -5.49 -23.75 -1.76
C PRO A 273 -6.89 -23.24 -2.11
N SER A 274 -7.23 -23.27 -3.39
CA SER A 274 -8.57 -22.95 -3.88
C SER A 274 -9.53 -24.12 -3.62
N LYS A 275 -10.79 -23.82 -3.27
CA LYS A 275 -11.81 -24.86 -3.13
C LYS A 275 -12.22 -25.36 -4.51
N GLY A 276 -11.72 -26.53 -4.91
CA GLY A 276 -12.16 -27.25 -6.12
C GLY A 276 -11.28 -27.08 -7.37
N GLY A 277 -10.08 -26.51 -7.26
CA GLY A 277 -9.12 -26.38 -8.37
C GLY A 277 -7.93 -27.35 -8.29
N ASN A 278 -7.14 -27.42 -9.37
CA ASN A 278 -5.88 -28.16 -9.38
C ASN A 278 -4.76 -27.33 -8.70
N TYR A 279 -4.65 -27.48 -7.38
CA TYR A 279 -3.68 -26.72 -6.57
C TYR A 279 -2.22 -26.89 -7.04
N SER A 280 -1.86 -28.04 -7.63
CA SER A 280 -0.49 -28.26 -8.12
C SER A 280 -0.13 -27.34 -9.28
N GLU A 281 -1.06 -27.20 -10.23
CA GLU A 281 -0.90 -26.28 -11.38
C GLU A 281 -0.91 -24.82 -10.94
N ASP A 282 -1.82 -24.46 -10.03
CA ASP A 282 -1.89 -23.13 -9.44
C ASP A 282 -0.57 -22.77 -8.73
N LEU A 283 -0.04 -23.70 -7.92
CA LEU A 283 1.23 -23.52 -7.22
C LEU A 283 2.42 -23.36 -8.19
N ALA A 284 2.43 -24.12 -9.28
CA ALA A 284 3.48 -23.98 -10.30
C ALA A 284 3.42 -22.60 -10.98
N LYS A 285 2.21 -22.10 -11.26
CA LYS A 285 2.00 -20.75 -11.82
C LYS A 285 2.45 -19.66 -10.85
N ILE A 286 2.09 -19.76 -9.57
CA ILE A 286 2.48 -18.79 -8.54
C ILE A 286 4.00 -18.75 -8.36
N LYS A 287 4.66 -19.92 -8.31
CA LYS A 287 6.13 -19.98 -8.26
C LYS A 287 6.76 -19.30 -9.47
N LYS A 288 6.22 -19.50 -10.66
CA LYS A 288 6.68 -18.86 -11.89
C LYS A 288 6.51 -17.34 -11.86
N GLU A 289 5.38 -16.83 -11.34
CA GLU A 289 5.15 -15.40 -11.13
C GLU A 289 6.19 -14.79 -10.19
N HIS A 290 6.48 -15.44 -9.05
CA HIS A 290 7.50 -14.99 -8.12
C HIS A 290 8.91 -14.98 -8.73
N ILE A 291 9.26 -16.01 -9.50
CA ILE A 291 10.55 -16.09 -10.20
C ILE A 291 10.66 -14.97 -11.24
N TYR A 292 9.63 -14.80 -12.09
CA TYR A 292 9.64 -13.81 -13.18
C TYR A 292 9.70 -12.36 -12.65
N ARG A 293 9.06 -12.09 -11.51
CA ARG A 293 9.12 -10.79 -10.84
C ARG A 293 10.52 -10.45 -10.32
N TYR A 294 11.38 -11.42 -10.04
CA TYR A 294 12.75 -11.14 -9.61
C TYR A 294 13.66 -10.98 -10.84
N SER A 295 14.53 -9.99 -10.88
CA SER A 295 15.48 -9.76 -11.98
C SER A 295 16.48 -10.91 -12.07
N ASP A 296 16.81 -11.31 -13.30
CA ASP A 296 17.93 -12.20 -13.62
C ASP A 296 19.27 -11.44 -13.76
N GLN A 297 19.21 -10.12 -13.85
CA GLN A 297 20.40 -9.27 -13.89
C GLN A 297 20.89 -8.97 -12.47
N GLN A 298 22.17 -9.25 -12.23
CA GLN A 298 22.88 -8.86 -11.02
C GLN A 298 22.98 -7.33 -10.93
N VAL A 299 22.92 -6.82 -9.71
CA VAL A 299 23.11 -5.40 -9.45
C VAL A 299 24.59 -5.11 -9.36
N ASP A 300 25.04 -4.11 -10.12
CA ASP A 300 26.40 -3.59 -10.07
C ASP A 300 26.86 -3.29 -8.63
N SER A 301 28.06 -3.74 -8.27
CA SER A 301 28.57 -3.72 -6.90
C SER A 301 28.61 -2.30 -6.31
N TYR A 302 28.81 -1.27 -7.14
CA TYR A 302 28.75 0.12 -6.69
C TYR A 302 27.34 0.52 -6.25
N HIS A 303 26.29 0.08 -6.96
CA HIS A 303 24.90 0.33 -6.57
C HIS A 303 24.52 -0.42 -5.28
N ALA A 304 25.03 -1.64 -5.10
CA ALA A 304 24.85 -2.41 -3.87
C ALA A 304 25.55 -1.75 -2.67
N PHE A 305 26.79 -1.29 -2.84
CA PHE A 305 27.52 -0.53 -1.83
C PHE A 305 26.81 0.78 -1.46
N LEU A 306 26.35 1.54 -2.45
CA LEU A 306 25.57 2.76 -2.24
C LEU A 306 24.28 2.47 -1.45
N CYS A 307 23.58 1.37 -1.75
CA CYS A 307 22.41 0.92 -1.00
C CYS A 307 22.73 0.68 0.48
N LEU A 308 23.82 -0.04 0.74
CA LEU A 308 24.27 -0.37 2.09
C LEU A 308 24.61 0.89 2.89
N VAL A 309 25.44 1.78 2.33
CA VAL A 309 25.83 3.03 3.00
C VAL A 309 24.60 3.92 3.25
N TYR A 310 23.74 4.10 2.25
CA TYR A 310 22.52 4.91 2.37
C TYR A 310 21.62 4.42 3.51
N SER A 311 21.36 3.12 3.56
CA SER A 311 20.48 2.51 4.55
C SER A 311 21.06 2.58 5.96
N LEU A 312 22.34 2.21 6.13
CA LEU A 312 22.99 2.20 7.44
C LEU A 312 23.12 3.60 8.03
N VAL A 313 23.46 4.61 7.21
CA VAL A 313 23.55 6.00 7.67
C VAL A 313 22.19 6.50 8.14
N LEU A 314 21.13 6.33 7.34
CA LEU A 314 19.80 6.83 7.72
C LEU A 314 19.23 6.10 8.93
N TYR A 315 19.35 4.78 9.01
CA TYR A 315 18.90 4.03 10.18
C TYR A 315 19.74 4.30 11.43
N GLY A 316 21.06 4.41 11.30
CA GLY A 316 21.95 4.75 12.41
C GLY A 316 21.67 6.14 12.98
N LEU A 317 21.45 7.13 12.10
CA LEU A 317 21.03 8.47 12.51
C LEU A 317 19.65 8.45 13.18
N ASN A 318 18.70 7.66 12.65
CA ASN A 318 17.37 7.57 13.24
C ASN A 318 17.39 6.91 14.62
N MET A 319 18.19 5.86 14.81
CA MET A 319 18.37 5.20 16.11
C MET A 319 18.96 6.14 17.16
N LYS A 320 19.89 7.03 16.75
CA LYS A 320 20.57 7.95 17.67
C LYS A 320 19.75 9.19 18.00
N TYR A 321 19.06 9.75 17.01
CA TYR A 321 18.41 11.07 17.11
C TYR A 321 16.88 11.02 17.08
N HIS A 322 16.27 9.84 16.87
CA HIS A 322 14.81 9.65 16.79
C HIS A 322 14.11 10.65 15.85
N ILE A 323 14.71 10.89 14.69
CA ILE A 323 14.26 11.91 13.71
C ILE A 323 12.82 11.63 13.25
N PHE A 324 12.55 10.37 12.90
CA PHE A 324 11.23 9.91 12.51
C PHE A 324 10.81 8.65 13.28
N PRO A 325 9.50 8.43 13.46
CA PRO A 325 8.98 7.12 13.83
C PRO A 325 9.49 6.03 12.88
N ARG A 326 9.71 4.83 13.40
CA ARG A 326 10.29 3.70 12.64
C ARG A 326 9.63 3.46 11.29
N ASN A 327 8.30 3.45 11.28
CA ASN A 327 7.49 3.17 10.10
C ASN A 327 7.70 4.24 9.03
N VAL A 328 7.77 5.50 9.46
CA VAL A 328 8.04 6.64 8.57
C VAL A 328 9.46 6.53 8.00
N MET A 329 10.46 6.24 8.83
CA MET A 329 11.84 6.12 8.37
C MET A 329 12.03 4.96 7.36
N ILE A 330 11.43 3.80 7.63
CA ILE A 330 11.48 2.63 6.73
C ILE A 330 10.88 2.98 5.37
N TRP A 331 9.65 3.52 5.35
CA TRP A 331 8.98 3.87 4.10
C TRP A 331 9.65 5.04 3.38
N PHE A 332 10.22 5.99 4.11
CA PHE A 332 11.03 7.07 3.54
C PHE A 332 12.23 6.51 2.78
N VAL A 333 13.00 5.60 3.40
CA VAL A 333 14.16 4.94 2.77
C VAL A 333 13.74 4.15 1.52
N ILE A 334 12.68 3.33 1.61
CA ILE A 334 12.15 2.52 0.50
C ILE A 334 11.71 3.42 -0.68
N PHE A 335 11.08 4.55 -0.38
CA PHE A 335 10.56 5.46 -1.41
C PHE A 335 11.67 6.28 -2.08
N THR A 336 12.62 6.80 -1.29
CA THR A 336 13.64 7.76 -1.76
C THR A 336 14.82 7.08 -2.43
N PHE A 337 15.22 5.89 -1.99
CA PHE A 337 16.40 5.22 -2.52
C PHE A 337 16.36 5.00 -4.05
N PRO A 338 15.26 4.49 -4.65
CA PRO A 338 15.17 4.36 -6.11
C PRO A 338 15.26 5.70 -6.85
N MET A 339 14.86 6.82 -6.23
CA MET A 339 14.98 8.15 -6.83
C MET A 339 16.43 8.62 -6.84
N ILE A 340 17.16 8.41 -5.75
CA ILE A 340 18.58 8.73 -5.64
C ILE A 340 19.39 7.95 -6.66
N LEU A 341 19.11 6.65 -6.83
CA LEU A 341 19.74 5.83 -7.87
C LEU A 341 19.50 6.34 -9.30
N ARG A 342 18.32 6.92 -9.58
CA ARG A 342 18.07 7.52 -10.90
C ARG A 342 18.88 8.80 -11.10
N LEU A 343 19.05 9.60 -10.06
CA LEU A 343 19.85 10.82 -10.10
C LEU A 343 21.34 10.53 -10.27
N SER A 344 21.86 9.46 -9.63
CA SER A 344 23.27 9.06 -9.78
C SER A 344 23.59 8.59 -11.21
N LYS A 345 22.66 7.87 -11.88
CA LYS A 345 22.83 7.47 -13.28
C LYS A 345 22.91 8.65 -14.25
N ILE A 346 22.21 9.75 -13.98
CA ILE A 346 22.28 10.98 -14.81
C ILE A 346 23.67 11.65 -14.68
N LYS A 347 24.37 11.48 -13.55
CA LYS A 347 25.71 12.03 -13.34
C LYS A 347 26.84 11.18 -13.92
N ILE A 348 26.63 9.88 -14.14
CA ILE A 348 27.64 8.97 -14.71
C ILE A 348 27.66 9.02 -16.26
N LEU A 349 26.61 9.58 -16.87
CA LEU A 349 26.46 9.75 -18.33
C LEU A 349 26.76 11.18 -18.83
N LYS A 350 27.36 12.03 -17.98
CA LYS A 350 27.96 13.31 -18.35
C LYS A 350 29.45 13.23 -18.06
#